data_AF-A0A4S2UWW8-F1
#
_entry.id   AF-A0A4S2UWW8-F1
#
_cell.length_a   1.000
_cell.length_b   1.000
_cell.length_c   1.000
_cell.angle_alpha   90.00
_cell.angle_beta   90.00
_cell.angle_gamma   90.00
#
_symmetry.space_group_name_H-M   'P 1'
#
loop_
_entity.id
_entity.type
_entity.pdbx_description
1 polymer ?
#
loop_
_entity_poly.entity_id
_entity_poly.type
_entity_poly.pdbx_seq_one_letter_code
_entity_poly.pdbx_strand_id
1 'polypeptide(L)'
;MDHEIAWTPGAAGHASAGPEDVLRLLRNTVRAEPGGRVEIAVAACEMCGPEEMEFEAAKGECFCVGCRIPLGITDGYVHPATARPCRLEPSGAPLPPASPGPGFEPSDLPRCPAGHDVFHVAVALALAADGVLRGISVGLRCPEDGALCLYVDNARVVPRAA
;
A
#
# COMPACT_ATOMS: atom_id res chain seq x y z
N MET A 1 -4.45 17.00 13.34
CA MET A 1 -5.57 16.05 13.13
C MET A 1 -4.90 14.73 12.92
N ASP A 2 -4.99 13.86 13.92
CA ASP A 2 -4.44 12.52 13.85
C ASP A 2 -5.19 11.76 12.75
N HIS A 3 -4.42 11.19 11.81
CA HIS A 3 -4.98 10.39 10.73
C HIS A 3 -5.30 9.02 11.27
N GLU A 4 -6.52 8.87 11.79
CA GLU A 4 -7.03 7.56 12.17
C GLU A 4 -7.29 6.75 10.90
N ILE A 5 -6.48 5.72 10.70
CA ILE A 5 -6.67 4.75 9.62
C ILE A 5 -8.01 4.07 9.87
N ALA A 6 -8.96 4.28 8.95
CA ALA A 6 -10.28 3.67 9.03
C ALA A 6 -10.18 2.19 8.68
N TRP A 7 -10.33 1.33 9.70
CA TRP A 7 -10.41 -0.12 9.52
C TRP A 7 -11.84 -0.55 9.22
N THR A 8 -11.99 -1.33 8.15
CA THR A 8 -13.22 -2.11 7.94
C THR A 8 -13.01 -3.50 8.54
N PRO A 9 -13.95 -3.99 9.38
CA PRO A 9 -13.85 -5.33 9.95
C PRO A 9 -13.69 -6.39 8.85
N GLY A 10 -12.83 -7.37 9.08
CA GLY A 10 -12.84 -8.60 8.30
C GLY A 10 -14.17 -9.33 8.46
N ALA A 11 -14.51 -10.23 7.54
CA ALA A 11 -15.69 -11.07 7.67
C ALA A 11 -15.53 -12.02 8.87
N ALA A 12 -15.99 -11.58 10.06
CA ALA A 12 -15.91 -12.36 11.28
C ALA A 12 -16.59 -13.74 11.08
N GLY A 13 -15.84 -14.81 11.34
CA GLY A 13 -16.35 -16.18 11.33
C GLY A 13 -16.38 -16.90 9.97
N HIS A 14 -15.85 -16.31 8.90
CA HIS A 14 -15.53 -17.05 7.67
C HIS A 14 -14.03 -17.35 7.61
N ALA A 15 -13.67 -18.54 7.11
CA ALA A 15 -12.27 -18.92 6.90
C ALA A 15 -11.56 -17.78 6.17
N SER A 16 -10.43 -17.32 6.75
CA SER A 16 -9.56 -16.24 6.28
C SER A 16 -9.64 -16.10 4.76
N ALA A 17 -10.51 -15.22 4.27
CA ALA A 17 -10.64 -14.99 2.83
C ALA A 17 -9.30 -14.40 2.42
N GLY A 18 -8.59 -15.06 1.51
CA GLY A 18 -7.21 -14.74 1.18
C GLY A 18 -7.03 -13.33 0.61
N PRO A 19 -6.06 -13.09 -0.27
CA PRO A 19 -5.81 -11.74 -0.77
C PRO A 19 -6.99 -11.09 -1.52
N GLU A 20 -8.03 -11.85 -1.88
CA GLU A 20 -9.21 -11.35 -2.60
C GLU A 20 -9.92 -10.18 -1.92
N ASP A 21 -9.94 -10.12 -0.59
CA ASP A 21 -10.62 -9.05 0.13
C ASP A 21 -9.95 -7.69 -0.08
N VAL A 22 -8.62 -7.65 0.01
CA VAL A 22 -7.85 -6.42 -0.24
C VAL A 22 -7.84 -6.06 -1.72
N LEU A 23 -7.83 -7.05 -2.61
CA LEU A 23 -7.97 -6.81 -4.06
C LEU A 23 -9.34 -6.20 -4.38
N ARG A 24 -10.42 -6.69 -3.77
CA ARG A 24 -11.77 -6.13 -3.92
C ARG A 24 -11.87 -4.72 -3.37
N LEU A 25 -11.28 -4.44 -2.20
CA LEU A 25 -11.21 -3.09 -1.64
C LEU A 25 -10.57 -2.11 -2.62
N LEU A 26 -9.43 -2.49 -3.21
CA LEU A 26 -8.71 -1.64 -4.17
C LEU A 26 -9.49 -1.43 -5.45
N ARG A 27 -10.08 -2.49 -6.04
CA ARG A 27 -10.91 -2.40 -7.26
C ARG A 27 -12.07 -1.41 -7.11
N ASN A 28 -12.64 -1.32 -5.91
CA ASN A 28 -13.78 -0.45 -5.63
C ASN A 28 -13.39 1.01 -5.36
N THR A 29 -12.14 1.28 -5.01
CA THR A 29 -11.71 2.62 -4.53
C THR A 29 -10.78 3.34 -5.49
N VAL A 30 -9.96 2.60 -6.23
CA VAL A 30 -8.95 3.18 -7.12
C VAL A 30 -9.59 3.93 -8.28
N ARG A 31 -9.05 5.11 -8.58
CA ARG A 31 -9.47 5.95 -9.70
C ARG A 31 -8.58 5.70 -10.90
N ALA A 32 -9.19 5.24 -11.99
CA ALA A 32 -8.52 5.16 -13.28
C ALA A 32 -8.34 6.56 -13.88
N GLU A 33 -7.24 6.77 -14.59
CA GLU A 33 -7.07 7.96 -15.43
C GLU A 33 -8.00 7.90 -16.65
N PRO A 34 -8.47 9.04 -17.18
CA PRO A 34 -9.25 9.06 -18.42
C PRO A 34 -8.49 8.38 -19.58
N GLY A 35 -9.08 7.33 -20.14
CA GLY A 35 -8.44 6.51 -21.19
C GLY A 35 -7.24 5.66 -20.72
N GLY A 36 -6.97 5.65 -19.42
CA GLY A 36 -5.95 4.85 -18.77
C GLY A 36 -6.44 3.48 -18.33
N ARG A 37 -5.63 2.81 -17.51
CA ARG A 37 -5.95 1.51 -16.89
C ARG A 37 -5.46 1.45 -15.46
N VAL A 38 -5.94 0.46 -14.73
CA VAL A 38 -5.47 0.13 -13.39
C VAL A 38 -4.91 -1.28 -13.37
N GLU A 39 -3.71 -1.44 -12.81
CA GLU A 39 -3.09 -2.72 -12.51
C GLU A 39 -3.12 -2.94 -11.00
N ILE A 40 -3.57 -4.11 -10.54
CA ILE A 40 -3.68 -4.43 -9.11
C ILE A 40 -2.98 -5.76 -8.85
N ALA A 41 -2.07 -5.78 -7.89
CA ALA A 41 -1.31 -6.96 -7.52
C ALA A 41 -1.18 -7.09 -6.00
N VAL A 42 -1.08 -8.33 -5.53
CA VAL A 42 -0.66 -8.64 -4.16
C VAL A 42 0.85 -8.54 -4.10
N ALA A 43 1.37 -7.92 -3.05
CA ALA A 43 2.80 -7.84 -2.84
C ALA A 43 3.36 -9.21 -2.42
N ALA A 44 4.49 -9.57 -3.01
CA ALA A 44 5.31 -10.70 -2.60
C ALA A 44 6.78 -10.27 -2.71
N CYS A 45 7.62 -10.70 -1.77
CA CYS A 45 9.02 -10.31 -1.77
C CYS A 45 9.83 -11.16 -2.75
N GLU A 46 10.25 -10.60 -3.88
CA GLU A 46 11.06 -11.33 -4.87
C GLU A 46 12.40 -11.83 -4.31
N MET A 47 12.95 -11.15 -3.31
CA MET A 47 14.23 -11.50 -2.68
C MET A 47 14.11 -12.66 -1.69
N CYS A 48 13.02 -12.71 -0.92
CA CYS A 48 12.75 -13.79 0.04
C CYS A 48 12.04 -14.98 -0.62
N GLY A 49 11.41 -14.75 -1.78
CA GLY A 49 10.63 -15.73 -2.52
C GLY A 49 9.12 -15.44 -2.44
N PRO A 50 8.33 -16.07 -3.32
CA PRO A 50 6.90 -15.79 -3.47
C PRO A 50 6.05 -16.15 -2.25
N GLU A 51 6.58 -16.98 -1.35
CA GLU A 51 5.92 -17.37 -0.09
C GLU A 51 5.98 -16.26 0.98
N GLU A 52 6.89 -15.30 0.85
CA GLU A 52 6.99 -14.16 1.75
C GLU A 52 6.05 -13.03 1.28
N MET A 53 4.93 -12.91 1.98
CA MET A 53 3.83 -12.00 1.69
C MET A 53 3.53 -11.04 2.84
N GLU A 54 4.33 -11.07 3.91
CA GLU A 54 4.12 -10.28 5.10
C GLU A 54 4.99 -9.02 5.09
N PHE A 55 4.34 -7.89 5.35
CA PHE A 55 4.97 -6.58 5.33
C PHE A 55 4.58 -5.75 6.54
N GLU A 56 5.56 -5.07 7.12
CA GLU A 56 5.37 -4.00 8.10
C GLU A 56 5.08 -2.70 7.34
N ALA A 57 3.94 -2.07 7.62
CA ALA A 57 3.60 -0.77 7.03
C ALA A 57 4.11 0.35 7.94
N ALA A 58 4.98 1.21 7.41
CA ALA A 58 5.48 2.37 8.13
C ALA A 58 5.83 3.49 7.15
N LYS A 59 5.53 4.74 7.52
CA LYS A 59 6.02 5.93 6.81
C LYS A 59 5.66 6.01 5.32
N GLY A 60 4.44 5.62 4.98
CA GLY A 60 3.97 5.61 3.59
C GLY A 60 4.60 4.50 2.75
N GLU A 61 5.31 3.57 3.38
CA GLU A 61 6.00 2.44 2.76
C GLU A 61 5.58 1.12 3.41
N CYS A 62 5.85 0.01 2.72
CA CYS A 62 5.67 -1.34 3.24
C CYS A 62 7.00 -2.10 3.11
N PHE A 63 7.50 -2.61 4.23
CA PHE A 63 8.78 -3.30 4.33
C PHE A 63 8.56 -4.79 4.51
N CYS A 64 9.21 -5.61 3.71
CA CYS A 64 9.15 -7.07 3.87
C CYS A 64 9.64 -7.47 5.27
N VAL A 65 8.90 -8.32 5.98
CA VAL A 65 9.28 -8.79 7.33
C VAL A 65 10.61 -9.55 7.31
N GLY A 66 10.86 -10.34 6.25
CA GLY A 66 12.09 -11.12 6.09
C GLY A 66 13.33 -10.26 5.84
N CYS A 67 13.35 -9.49 4.75
CA CYS A 67 14.55 -8.76 4.31
C CYS A 67 14.56 -7.26 4.65
N ARG A 68 13.46 -6.70 5.16
CA ARG A 68 13.28 -5.27 5.49
C ARG A 68 13.47 -4.31 4.30
N ILE A 69 13.40 -4.83 3.09
CA ILE A 69 13.46 -4.02 1.87
C ILE A 69 12.07 -3.42 1.62
N PRO A 70 11.98 -2.11 1.31
CA PRO A 70 10.71 -1.47 0.99
C PRO A 70 10.16 -1.94 -0.37
N LEU A 71 8.83 -1.91 -0.52
CA LEU A 71 8.19 -2.10 -1.82
C LEU A 71 8.53 -0.93 -2.77
N GLY A 72 8.75 0.28 -2.25
CA GLY A 72 9.09 1.45 -3.04
C GLY A 72 7.88 2.29 -3.42
N ILE A 73 6.86 2.34 -2.55
CA ILE A 73 5.62 3.12 -2.71
C ILE A 73 5.93 4.59 -2.90
N THR A 74 6.96 5.08 -2.21
CA THR A 74 7.32 6.50 -2.20
C THR A 74 8.22 6.93 -3.37
N ASP A 75 9.02 6.02 -3.93
CA ASP A 75 10.08 6.31 -4.90
C ASP A 75 10.01 5.49 -6.21
N GLY A 76 8.98 4.64 -6.36
CA GLY A 76 8.55 4.09 -7.65
C GLY A 76 9.18 2.75 -8.06
N TYR A 77 9.52 1.91 -7.09
CA TYR A 77 9.99 0.53 -7.33
C TYR A 77 8.94 -0.55 -7.02
N VAL A 78 7.70 -0.16 -6.73
CA VAL A 78 6.60 -1.05 -6.29
C VAL A 78 6.27 -2.18 -7.25
N HIS A 79 6.63 -2.06 -8.53
CA HIS A 79 6.26 -3.05 -9.52
C HIS A 79 7.23 -3.04 -10.72
N PRO A 80 7.59 -4.21 -11.29
CA PRO A 80 8.43 -4.27 -12.48
C PRO A 80 7.84 -3.55 -13.72
N ALA A 81 6.53 -3.27 -13.74
CA ALA A 81 5.89 -2.47 -14.80
C ALA A 81 6.16 -0.96 -14.67
N THR A 82 6.61 -0.46 -13.51
CA THR A 82 7.02 0.95 -13.37
C THR A 82 8.44 1.10 -13.88
N ALA A 83 8.59 1.13 -15.21
CA ALA A 83 9.88 1.25 -15.89
C ALA A 83 10.65 2.55 -15.57
N ARG A 84 10.08 3.46 -14.78
CA ARG A 84 10.67 4.75 -14.40
C ARG A 84 10.38 5.06 -12.93
N PRO A 85 11.39 5.51 -12.15
CA PRO A 85 11.17 6.00 -10.80
C PRO A 85 10.15 7.13 -10.77
N CYS A 86 9.33 7.16 -9.73
CA CYS A 86 8.37 8.23 -9.48
C CYS A 86 8.57 8.81 -8.09
N ARG A 87 7.87 9.89 -7.78
CA ARG A 87 7.72 10.37 -6.41
C ARG A 87 6.26 10.70 -6.16
N LEU A 88 5.81 10.51 -4.93
CA LEU A 88 4.50 10.99 -4.52
C LEU A 88 4.45 12.52 -4.61
N GLU A 89 3.38 13.06 -5.20
CA GLU A 89 3.11 14.49 -5.15
C GLU A 89 2.67 14.86 -3.73
N PRO A 90 3.15 15.99 -3.18
CA PRO A 90 2.60 16.52 -1.94
C PRO A 90 1.09 16.72 -2.10
N SER A 91 0.31 16.12 -1.20
CA SER A 91 -1.14 16.19 -1.24
C SER A 91 -1.67 16.67 0.11
N GLY A 92 -2.80 17.38 0.10
CA GLY A 92 -3.50 17.80 1.32
C GLY A 92 -4.19 16.63 2.04
N ALA A 93 -4.36 15.49 1.38
CA ALA A 93 -4.67 14.20 2.01
C ALA A 93 -3.36 13.62 2.56
N PRO A 94 -3.20 13.54 3.89
CA PRO A 94 -1.92 13.20 4.46
C PRO A 94 -1.60 11.74 4.16
N LEU A 95 -0.47 11.56 3.50
CA LEU A 95 0.21 10.28 3.46
C LEU A 95 0.69 9.97 4.89
N PRO A 96 0.77 8.69 5.28
CA PRO A 96 1.43 8.32 6.52
C PRO A 96 2.86 8.93 6.52
N PRO A 97 3.31 9.53 7.64
CA PRO A 97 4.45 10.45 7.66
C PRO A 97 5.75 9.78 7.17
N ALA A 98 6.34 10.30 6.08
CA ALA A 98 7.39 9.62 5.29
C ALA A 98 8.81 9.58 5.89
N SER A 99 9.04 9.75 7.20
CA SER A 99 10.42 9.71 7.76
C SER A 99 10.45 9.39 9.26
N PRO A 100 11.49 8.68 9.78
CA PRO A 100 11.85 8.74 11.20
C PRO A 100 12.51 10.10 11.46
N GLY A 101 11.70 11.14 11.50
CA GLY A 101 12.12 12.38 12.17
C GLY A 101 12.01 12.19 13.68
N PRO A 102 12.67 13.04 14.48
CA PRO A 102 12.33 13.16 15.89
C PRO A 102 10.82 13.40 16.05
N GLY A 103 10.16 12.57 16.86
CA GLY A 103 8.71 12.60 17.08
C GLY A 103 7.90 11.46 16.44
N PHE A 104 8.55 10.47 15.81
CA PHE A 104 7.89 9.23 15.39
C PHE A 104 7.74 8.29 16.59
N GLU A 105 6.51 8.06 17.03
CA GLU A 105 6.17 7.17 18.14
C GLU A 105 5.67 5.82 17.61
N PRO A 106 5.81 4.71 18.36
CA PRO A 106 5.27 3.40 17.98
C PRO A 106 3.76 3.38 17.71
N SER A 107 3.02 4.38 18.19
CA SER A 107 1.59 4.60 17.91
C SER A 107 1.32 5.10 16.49
N ASP A 108 2.33 5.61 15.79
CA ASP A 108 2.21 6.09 14.41
C ASP A 108 2.24 4.95 13.38
N LEU A 109 2.50 3.72 13.84
CA LEU A 109 2.42 2.53 13.03
C LEU A 109 0.95 2.10 12.90
N PRO A 110 0.47 1.79 11.67
CA PRO A 110 -0.82 1.15 11.49
C PRO A 110 -0.89 -0.13 12.32
N ARG A 111 -1.91 -0.24 13.15
CA ARG A 111 -2.27 -1.47 13.86
C ARG A 111 -3.70 -1.85 13.52
N CYS A 112 -3.93 -3.11 13.16
CA CYS A 112 -5.28 -3.61 12.98
C CYS A 112 -6.02 -3.66 14.34
N PRO A 113 -7.36 -3.81 14.36
CA PRO A 113 -8.12 -3.90 15.62
C PRO A 113 -7.65 -4.99 16.59
N ALA A 114 -7.08 -6.10 16.08
CA ALA A 114 -6.42 -7.11 16.91
C ALA A 114 -5.04 -6.70 17.46
N GLY A 115 -4.52 -5.53 17.09
CA GLY A 115 -3.26 -4.97 17.60
C GLY A 115 -2.01 -5.33 16.78
N HIS A 116 -2.15 -6.01 15.63
CA HIS A 116 -1.03 -6.42 14.78
C HIS A 116 -0.60 -5.31 13.81
N ASP A 117 0.70 -5.26 13.53
CA ASP A 117 1.39 -4.30 12.66
C ASP A 117 2.04 -4.94 11.41
N VAL A 118 1.74 -6.23 11.18
CA VAL A 118 2.15 -7.00 10.00
C VAL A 118 0.93 -7.27 9.13
N PHE A 119 1.09 -7.09 7.81
CA PHE A 119 -0.02 -7.11 6.87
C PHE A 119 0.31 -7.88 5.60
N HIS A 120 -0.72 -8.48 5.00
CA HIS A 120 -0.71 -8.75 3.57
C HIS A 120 -1.02 -7.45 2.83
N VAL A 121 -0.20 -7.11 1.84
CA VAL A 121 -0.28 -5.85 1.11
C VAL A 121 -0.76 -6.10 -0.32
N ALA A 122 -1.63 -5.23 -0.82
CA ALA A 122 -1.91 -5.14 -2.25
C ALA A 122 -1.75 -3.71 -2.72
N VAL A 123 -1.33 -3.56 -3.97
CA VAL A 123 -1.05 -2.27 -4.59
C VAL A 123 -1.86 -2.14 -5.87
N ALA A 124 -2.49 -0.98 -6.04
CA ALA A 124 -3.14 -0.58 -7.27
C ALA A 124 -2.38 0.58 -7.91
N LEU A 125 -2.07 0.44 -9.20
CA LEU A 125 -1.31 1.40 -10.00
C LEU A 125 -2.23 1.98 -11.07
N ALA A 126 -2.49 3.29 -11.01
CA ALA A 126 -3.26 4.03 -12.00
C ALA A 126 -2.33 4.56 -13.09
N LEU A 127 -2.45 3.99 -14.29
CA LEU A 127 -1.63 4.30 -15.46
C LEU A 127 -2.46 5.13 -16.44
N ALA A 128 -1.87 6.22 -16.95
CA ALA A 128 -2.46 6.98 -18.04
C ALA A 128 -2.41 6.20 -19.37
N ALA A 129 -3.08 6.71 -20.41
CA ALA A 129 -3.12 6.08 -21.73
C ALA A 129 -1.73 5.90 -22.37
N ASP A 130 -0.78 6.77 -22.03
CA ASP A 130 0.63 6.70 -22.42
C ASP A 130 1.47 5.69 -21.61
N GLY A 131 0.84 4.97 -20.66
CA GLY A 131 1.49 4.03 -19.77
C GLY A 131 2.26 4.67 -18.62
N VAL A 132 2.20 6.00 -18.44
CA VAL A 132 2.85 6.68 -17.33
C VAL A 132 2.04 6.49 -16.06
N LEU A 133 2.71 6.11 -14.96
CA LEU A 133 2.08 6.03 -13.64
C LEU A 133 1.65 7.42 -13.17
N ARG A 134 0.39 7.56 -12.77
CA ARG A 134 -0.21 8.81 -12.28
C ARG A 134 -0.76 8.71 -10.87
N GLY A 135 -1.00 7.50 -10.37
CA GLY A 135 -1.40 7.32 -8.99
C GLY A 135 -1.15 5.93 -8.45
N ILE A 136 -1.09 5.85 -7.13
CA ILE A 136 -0.86 4.64 -6.35
C ILE A 136 -1.92 4.57 -5.25
N SER A 137 -2.47 3.37 -5.03
CA SER A 137 -3.23 3.04 -3.82
C SER A 137 -2.65 1.77 -3.19
N VAL A 138 -2.64 1.71 -1.87
CA VAL A 138 -2.09 0.59 -1.10
C VAL A 138 -3.14 0.16 -0.09
N GLY A 139 -3.54 -1.11 -0.18
CA GLY A 139 -4.46 -1.75 0.76
C GLY A 139 -3.69 -2.66 1.71
N LEU A 140 -4.06 -2.64 2.98
CA LEU A 140 -3.56 -3.56 3.99
C LEU A 140 -4.66 -4.53 4.39
N ARG A 141 -4.27 -5.78 4.64
CA ARG A 141 -5.11 -6.80 5.27
C ARG A 141 -4.37 -7.40 6.44
N CYS A 142 -4.98 -7.37 7.63
CA CYS A 142 -4.44 -8.05 8.80
C CYS A 142 -4.56 -9.58 8.60
N PRO A 143 -3.48 -10.36 8.75
CA PRO A 143 -3.55 -11.81 8.63
C PRO A 143 -4.36 -12.44 9.79
N GLU A 144 -4.34 -11.81 10.96
CA GLU A 144 -4.99 -12.30 12.19
C GLU A 144 -6.53 -12.17 12.14
N ASP A 145 -7.04 -10.94 12.00
CA ASP A 145 -8.47 -10.65 12.10
C ASP A 145 -9.15 -10.34 10.75
N GLY A 146 -8.36 -10.32 9.66
CA GLY A 146 -8.84 -10.02 8.31
C GLY A 146 -9.26 -8.57 8.12
N ALA A 147 -9.03 -7.67 9.08
CA ALA A 147 -9.37 -6.26 8.94
C ALA A 147 -8.63 -5.62 7.76
N LEU A 148 -9.32 -4.74 7.07
CA LEU A 148 -8.81 -4.08 5.86
C LEU A 148 -8.74 -2.58 6.08
N CYS A 149 -7.76 -1.92 5.46
CA CYS A 149 -7.74 -0.48 5.34
C CYS A 149 -7.04 -0.03 4.06
N LEU A 150 -7.28 1.22 3.66
CA LEU A 150 -6.47 1.92 2.66
C LEU A 150 -5.37 2.68 3.38
N TYR A 151 -4.15 2.22 3.20
CA TYR A 151 -2.96 2.85 3.78
C TYR A 151 -2.46 4.01 2.92
N VAL A 152 -2.57 3.87 1.61
CA VAL A 152 -2.41 4.96 0.65
C VAL A 152 -3.66 4.96 -0.24
N ASP A 153 -4.37 6.09 -0.28
CA ASP A 153 -5.61 6.22 -1.05
C ASP A 153 -5.44 7.20 -2.21
N ASN A 154 -5.40 6.68 -3.43
CA ASN A 154 -5.37 7.46 -4.68
C ASN A 154 -4.29 8.57 -4.70
N ALA A 155 -3.13 8.30 -4.11
CA ALA A 155 -2.04 9.25 -4.05
C ALA A 155 -1.49 9.52 -5.46
N ARG A 156 -1.32 10.80 -5.79
CA ARG A 156 -0.74 11.21 -7.07
C ARG A 156 0.76 11.00 -7.08
N VAL A 157 1.29 10.65 -8.25
CA VAL A 157 2.74 10.56 -8.47
C VAL A 157 3.17 11.38 -9.67
N VAL A 158 4.41 11.85 -9.62
CA VAL A 158 5.09 12.46 -10.76
C VAL A 158 6.35 11.68 -11.09
N PRO A 159 6.75 11.62 -12.38
CA PRO A 159 8.03 11.05 -12.77
C PRO A 159 9.17 11.76 -12.05
N ARG A 160 10.16 10.99 -11.58
CA ARG A 160 11.41 11.56 -11.09
C ARG A 160 12.26 11.96 -12.30
N ALA A 161 12.69 13.22 -12.36
CA ALA A 161 13.67 13.62 -13.37
C ALA A 161 14.97 12.82 -13.15
N ALA A 162 15.59 12.38 -14.25
CA ALA A 162 16.87 11.69 -14.26
C ALA A 162 18.01 12.60 -13.77
#